data_AF-A0AAU4QZG1-F1
#
_entry.id   AF-A0AAU4QZG1-F1
#
_cell.length_a   1.000
_cell.length_b   1.000
_cell.length_c   1.000
_cell.angle_alpha   90.00
_cell.angle_beta   90.00
_cell.angle_gamma   90.00
#
_symmetry.space_group_name_H-M   'P 1'
#
loop_
_entity.id
_entity.type
_entity.pdbx_description
1 polymer ?
#
loop_
_entity_poly.entity_id
_entity_poly.type
_entity_poly.pdbx_seq_one_letter_code
_entity_poly.pdbx_strand_id
1 'polypeptide(L)'
;MLVRLRTLTVTTALCATSLLAAPHAFAEVEPGGWQSVSPTYTVQERGCGQVDGLTFRLTCSTASGDQRAERRYATYTGGTRQFEGYFRITSLSGTRISLKQTFNESGSGPYFMLAVERGGRLYAVHGGATLSNAGTVGATVRVNTVHQVGVEHRTYINGSLKHTYDSPGGSFYDKFGAYRTNSGSGQATVEWSNVRFWRK
;
A
#
# COMPACT_ATOMS: atom_id res chain seq x y z
N MET A 1 32.12 78.84 24.09
CA MET A 1 31.04 78.32 24.96
C MET A 1 29.91 77.82 24.06
N LEU A 2 29.83 76.50 23.82
CA LEU A 2 28.57 75.76 23.63
C LEU A 2 28.84 74.24 23.62
N VAL A 3 27.84 73.50 24.07
CA VAL A 3 27.89 72.15 24.65
C VAL A 3 27.87 71.03 23.60
N ARG A 4 28.39 69.86 24.03
CA ARG A 4 28.31 68.52 23.41
C ARG A 4 26.94 68.20 22.79
N LEU A 5 26.92 67.35 21.77
CA LEU A 5 25.96 66.24 21.69
C LEU A 5 26.66 65.00 21.10
N ARG A 6 26.69 63.91 21.86
CA ARG A 6 27.15 62.60 21.39
C ARG A 6 25.95 61.85 20.84
N THR A 7 25.96 61.54 19.55
CA THR A 7 24.91 60.75 18.90
C THR A 7 25.19 59.27 19.14
N LEU A 8 24.26 58.60 19.82
CA LEU A 8 24.28 57.16 20.05
C LEU A 8 23.56 56.49 18.88
N THR A 9 24.30 55.81 18.01
CA THR A 9 23.70 55.05 16.90
C THR A 9 23.26 53.69 17.43
N VAL A 10 21.95 53.48 17.58
CA VAL A 10 21.36 52.17 17.90
C VAL A 10 21.11 51.43 16.59
N THR A 11 21.92 50.41 16.29
CA THR A 11 21.69 49.47 15.20
C THR A 11 20.68 48.41 15.62
N THR A 12 19.46 48.50 15.09
CA THR A 12 18.45 47.45 15.14
C THR A 12 18.81 46.33 14.16
N ALA A 13 19.17 45.16 14.68
CA ALA A 13 19.34 43.95 13.88
C ALA A 13 17.95 43.37 13.52
N LEU A 14 17.56 43.43 12.25
CA LEU A 14 16.43 42.65 11.74
C LEU A 14 16.84 41.17 11.63
N CYS A 15 16.36 40.32 12.53
CA CYS A 15 16.36 38.87 12.33
C CYS A 15 15.31 38.52 11.27
N ALA A 16 15.76 38.31 10.03
CA ALA A 16 14.95 37.67 8.99
C ALA A 16 14.89 36.16 9.28
N THR A 17 13.83 35.70 9.91
CA THR A 17 13.53 34.26 10.02
C THR A 17 13.07 33.75 8.67
N SER A 18 13.98 33.16 7.90
CA SER A 18 13.67 32.37 6.72
C SER A 18 12.88 31.13 7.14
N LEU A 19 11.55 31.17 6.95
CA LEU A 19 10.66 30.02 7.00
C LEU A 19 11.02 29.07 5.86
N LEU A 20 11.95 28.14 6.13
CA LEU A 20 12.13 26.97 5.29
C LEU A 20 10.85 26.13 5.43
N ALA A 21 9.96 26.22 4.43
CA ALA A 21 8.85 25.30 4.31
C ALA A 21 9.44 23.88 4.18
N ALA A 22 9.34 23.09 5.25
CA ALA A 22 9.69 21.68 5.19
C ALA A 22 8.86 21.04 4.07
N PRO A 23 9.46 20.28 3.15
CA PRO A 23 8.69 19.59 2.13
C PRO A 23 7.67 18.70 2.83
N HIS A 24 6.38 18.96 2.60
CA HIS A 24 5.33 18.03 2.98
C HIS A 24 5.65 16.72 2.26
N ALA A 25 6.16 15.74 3.00
CA ALA A 25 6.19 14.37 2.52
C ALA A 25 4.72 13.97 2.31
N PHE A 26 4.23 14.10 1.08
CA PHE A 26 2.87 13.70 0.75
C PHE A 26 2.74 12.21 1.07
N ALA A 27 1.88 11.90 2.02
CA ALA A 27 1.55 10.52 2.36
C ALA A 27 0.83 9.82 1.19
N GLU A 28 0.25 10.60 0.28
CA GLU A 28 -0.41 10.11 -0.93
C GLU A 28 0.58 9.91 -2.07
N VAL A 29 0.31 8.95 -2.97
CA VAL A 29 1.15 8.72 -4.15
C VAL A 29 0.77 9.62 -5.32
N GLU A 30 -0.49 10.03 -5.39
CA GLU A 30 -1.01 10.98 -6.38
C GLU A 30 -1.40 12.31 -5.73
N PRO A 31 -1.24 13.44 -6.43
CA PRO A 31 -1.47 14.76 -5.86
C PRO A 31 -2.93 15.04 -5.44
N GLY A 32 -3.05 15.79 -4.34
CA GLY A 32 -4.16 16.71 -3.97
C GLY A 32 -5.48 16.07 -3.54
N GLY A 33 -6.37 16.82 -2.87
CA GLY A 33 -7.80 16.52 -2.69
C GLY A 33 -8.19 15.30 -1.84
N TRP A 34 -7.23 14.57 -1.29
CA TRP A 34 -7.49 13.35 -0.55
C TRP A 34 -7.98 13.62 0.87
N GLN A 35 -8.99 12.87 1.30
CA GLN A 35 -9.37 12.77 2.69
C GLN A 35 -8.88 11.44 3.25
N SER A 36 -8.05 11.47 4.30
CA SER A 36 -7.66 10.26 5.02
C SER A 36 -8.88 9.61 5.68
N VAL A 37 -8.95 8.29 5.61
CA VAL A 37 -10.04 7.50 6.19
C VAL A 37 -9.49 6.28 6.92
N SER A 38 -10.27 5.74 7.84
CA SER A 38 -9.95 4.51 8.57
C SER A 38 -11.07 3.50 8.40
N PRO A 39 -11.17 2.84 7.22
CA PRO A 39 -12.19 1.84 6.99
C PRO A 39 -12.05 0.69 8.00
N THR A 40 -13.19 0.19 8.49
CA THR A 40 -13.22 -1.00 9.33
C THR A 40 -12.76 -2.22 8.52
N TYR A 41 -12.34 -3.28 9.21
CA TYR A 41 -11.93 -4.53 8.57
C TYR A 41 -12.36 -5.74 9.38
N THR A 42 -12.41 -6.88 8.70
CA THR A 42 -12.48 -8.20 9.33
C THR A 42 -11.19 -8.97 9.05
N VAL A 43 -10.75 -9.76 10.02
CA VAL A 43 -9.65 -10.71 9.84
C VAL A 43 -10.22 -11.96 9.16
N GLN A 44 -9.49 -12.48 8.18
CA GLN A 44 -9.80 -13.71 7.47
C GLN A 44 -8.64 -14.68 7.59
N GLU A 45 -8.85 -15.73 8.37
CA GLU A 45 -7.98 -16.90 8.44
C GLU A 45 -8.70 -18.09 7.80
N ARG A 46 -8.00 -18.82 6.93
CA ARG A 46 -8.50 -20.07 6.37
C ARG A 46 -7.37 -21.06 6.13
N GLY A 47 -7.67 -22.33 6.41
CA GLY A 47 -6.72 -23.42 6.29
C GLY A 47 -5.52 -23.17 7.21
N CYS A 48 -4.32 -23.08 6.67
CA CYS A 48 -3.07 -22.85 7.40
C CYS A 48 -2.69 -21.37 7.56
N GLY A 49 -3.65 -20.47 7.32
CA GLY A 49 -3.46 -19.04 7.52
C GLY A 49 -3.53 -18.64 8.99
N GLN A 50 -2.60 -17.79 9.43
CA GLN A 50 -2.58 -17.20 10.77
C GLN A 50 -2.28 -15.70 10.70
N VAL A 51 -2.98 -14.91 11.50
CA VAL A 51 -2.86 -13.46 11.61
C VAL A 51 -2.50 -13.10 13.04
N ASP A 52 -1.38 -12.40 13.19
CA ASP A 52 -0.96 -11.78 14.45
C ASP A 52 -0.68 -10.30 14.20
N GLY A 53 -1.65 -9.45 14.53
CA GLY A 53 -1.59 -8.03 14.23
C GLY A 53 -1.46 -7.74 12.73
N LEU A 54 -0.29 -7.27 12.31
CA LEU A 54 0.07 -7.01 10.90
C LEU A 54 1.06 -8.06 10.35
N THR A 55 1.23 -9.18 11.04
CA THR A 55 2.00 -10.34 10.58
C THR A 55 1.03 -11.40 10.07
N PHE A 56 1.24 -11.84 8.84
CA PHE A 56 0.38 -12.79 8.13
C PHE A 56 1.20 -14.00 7.71
N ARG A 57 0.75 -15.20 8.09
CA ARG A 57 1.49 -16.44 7.88
C ARG A 57 0.65 -17.45 7.13
N LEU A 58 1.29 -18.16 6.20
CA LEU A 58 0.83 -19.44 5.68
C LEU A 58 1.80 -20.50 6.20
N THR A 59 1.33 -21.37 7.08
CA THR A 59 2.19 -22.32 7.83
C THR A 59 2.34 -23.68 7.17
N CYS A 60 1.59 -23.94 6.09
CA CYS A 60 1.64 -25.17 5.33
C CYS A 60 2.28 -24.97 3.95
N SER A 61 2.83 -26.05 3.38
CA SER A 61 3.41 -26.07 2.03
C SER A 61 2.43 -26.50 0.93
N THR A 62 1.20 -26.90 1.28
CA THR A 62 0.23 -27.55 0.37
C THR A 62 -0.17 -26.65 -0.80
N ALA A 63 -0.42 -27.26 -1.96
CA ALA A 63 -0.89 -26.58 -3.17
C ALA A 63 -2.43 -26.61 -3.34
N SER A 64 -3.17 -27.14 -2.36
CA SER A 64 -4.61 -27.33 -2.44
C SER A 64 -5.37 -26.61 -1.33
N GLY A 65 -6.63 -26.28 -1.64
CA GLY A 65 -7.52 -25.55 -0.75
C GLY A 65 -7.23 -24.06 -0.70
N ASP A 66 -8.11 -23.36 0.01
CA ASP A 66 -8.07 -21.91 0.15
C ASP A 66 -7.31 -21.53 1.43
N GLN A 67 -6.08 -21.06 1.25
CA GLN A 67 -5.11 -20.83 2.31
C GLN A 67 -4.85 -19.32 2.40
N ARG A 68 -5.37 -18.67 3.43
CA ARG A 68 -5.31 -17.21 3.56
C ARG A 68 -5.14 -16.76 4.99
N ALA A 69 -4.31 -15.73 5.15
CA ALA A 69 -4.22 -14.89 6.33
C ALA A 69 -4.30 -13.45 5.83
N GLU A 70 -5.45 -12.80 5.96
CA GLU A 70 -5.67 -11.48 5.37
C GLU A 70 -6.57 -10.61 6.25
N ARG A 71 -6.50 -9.29 6.04
CA ARG A 71 -7.57 -8.37 6.43
C ARG A 71 -8.44 -8.07 5.21
N ARG A 72 -9.75 -8.04 5.39
CA ARG A 72 -10.74 -7.59 4.40
C ARG A 72 -11.37 -6.29 4.89
N TYR A 73 -11.18 -5.21 4.16
CA TYR A 73 -11.69 -3.89 4.54
C TYR A 73 -13.15 -3.68 4.12
N ALA A 74 -13.78 -2.68 4.72
CA ALA A 74 -15.13 -2.27 4.40
C ALA A 74 -15.30 -1.98 2.91
N THR A 75 -16.44 -2.41 2.37
CA THR A 75 -16.80 -2.17 0.97
C THR A 75 -16.99 -0.68 0.72
N TYR A 76 -16.53 -0.24 -0.45
CA TYR A 76 -16.82 1.07 -1.01
C TYR A 76 -17.49 0.94 -2.37
N THR A 77 -18.29 1.94 -2.70
CA THR A 77 -18.94 2.08 -3.99
C THR A 77 -18.61 3.48 -4.51
N GLY A 78 -18.10 3.57 -5.74
CA GLY A 78 -17.78 4.85 -6.37
C GLY A 78 -16.58 5.62 -5.77
N GLY A 79 -16.35 6.78 -6.37
CA GLY A 79 -15.29 7.72 -6.00
C GLY A 79 -13.90 7.24 -6.38
N THR A 80 -12.89 7.96 -5.89
CA THR A 80 -11.49 7.53 -5.97
C THR A 80 -11.02 7.05 -4.61
N ARG A 81 -10.42 5.86 -4.54
CA ARG A 81 -9.82 5.31 -3.32
C ARG A 81 -8.31 5.18 -3.48
N GLN A 82 -7.59 5.37 -2.40
CA GLN A 82 -6.17 5.04 -2.34
C GLN A 82 -5.90 4.16 -1.13
N PHE A 83 -5.16 3.09 -1.37
CA PHE A 83 -4.51 2.28 -0.35
C PHE A 83 -3.01 2.55 -0.38
N GLU A 84 -2.39 2.60 0.79
CA GLU A 84 -0.94 2.49 0.99
C GLU A 84 -0.64 1.41 2.01
N GLY A 85 0.43 0.66 1.79
CA GLY A 85 1.05 -0.13 2.81
C GLY A 85 2.50 -0.46 2.47
N TYR A 86 3.28 -0.74 3.50
CA TYR A 86 4.65 -1.24 3.37
C TYR A 86 4.63 -2.70 3.79
N PHE A 87 5.12 -3.59 2.95
CA PHE A 87 5.26 -4.99 3.30
C PHE A 87 6.72 -5.42 3.32
N ARG A 88 7.02 -6.39 4.18
CA ARG A 88 8.30 -7.09 4.23
C ARG A 88 8.01 -8.58 4.29
N ILE A 89 8.51 -9.32 3.30
CA ILE A 89 8.41 -10.77 3.31
C ILE A 89 9.55 -11.28 4.19
N THR A 90 9.25 -11.89 5.33
CA THR A 90 10.28 -12.39 6.26
C THR A 90 10.63 -13.85 6.03
N SER A 91 9.73 -14.61 5.41
CA SER A 91 10.02 -15.94 4.88
C SER A 91 9.14 -16.26 3.68
N LEU A 92 9.70 -16.97 2.69
CA LEU A 92 8.98 -17.44 1.51
C LEU A 92 9.65 -18.70 0.98
N SER A 93 9.09 -19.88 1.28
CA SER A 93 9.65 -21.15 0.79
C SER A 93 9.08 -21.56 -0.57
N GLY A 94 7.94 -20.99 -0.98
CA GLY A 94 7.32 -21.30 -2.27
C GLY A 94 7.14 -20.09 -3.17
N THR A 95 5.97 -19.96 -3.80
CA THR A 95 5.72 -18.98 -4.86
C THR A 95 4.23 -18.66 -4.99
N ARG A 96 3.93 -17.58 -5.73
CA ARG A 96 2.58 -17.13 -6.09
C ARG A 96 1.72 -16.87 -4.85
N ILE A 97 2.27 -16.04 -3.96
CA ILE A 97 1.58 -15.56 -2.76
C ILE A 97 1.09 -14.15 -3.04
N SER A 98 -0.23 -13.97 -3.05
CA SER A 98 -0.89 -12.68 -3.10
C SER A 98 -0.66 -11.91 -1.81
N LEU A 99 -0.23 -10.68 -1.96
CA LEU A 99 0.07 -9.74 -0.89
C LEU A 99 -1.06 -8.72 -0.71
N LYS A 100 -1.63 -8.25 -1.82
CA LYS A 100 -2.66 -7.21 -1.85
C LYS A 100 -3.69 -7.54 -2.93
N GLN A 101 -4.97 -7.33 -2.62
CA GLN A 101 -6.07 -7.46 -3.55
C GLN A 101 -6.95 -6.22 -3.54
N THR A 102 -7.51 -5.88 -4.70
CA THR A 102 -8.73 -5.08 -4.81
C THR A 102 -9.78 -6.02 -5.39
N PHE A 103 -10.82 -6.30 -4.62
CA PHE A 103 -11.84 -7.29 -4.97
C PHE A 103 -13.10 -6.60 -5.46
N ASN A 104 -13.71 -7.11 -6.54
CA ASN A 104 -14.97 -6.61 -7.05
C ASN A 104 -16.11 -7.43 -6.44
N GLU A 105 -16.76 -6.87 -5.42
CA GLU A 105 -17.92 -7.48 -4.75
C GLU A 105 -19.11 -7.61 -5.69
N SER A 106 -19.25 -6.68 -6.63
CA SER A 106 -20.31 -6.70 -7.64
C SER A 106 -19.99 -7.59 -8.85
N GLY A 107 -18.83 -8.25 -8.87
CA GLY A 107 -18.36 -9.05 -10.00
C GLY A 107 -17.83 -10.42 -9.58
N SER A 108 -17.09 -11.07 -10.48
CA SER A 108 -16.70 -12.49 -10.34
C SER A 108 -15.45 -12.73 -9.48
N GLY A 109 -14.98 -11.75 -8.70
CA GLY A 109 -13.96 -11.98 -7.69
C GLY A 109 -12.84 -10.94 -7.61
N PRO A 110 -11.58 -11.36 -7.37
CA PRO A 110 -10.48 -10.42 -7.23
C PRO A 110 -10.24 -9.70 -8.55
N TYR A 111 -10.41 -8.38 -8.56
CA TYR A 111 -10.25 -7.56 -9.75
C TYR A 111 -8.77 -7.22 -9.99
N PHE A 112 -8.02 -6.94 -8.93
CA PHE A 112 -6.57 -6.83 -8.95
C PHE A 112 -5.97 -7.68 -7.84
N MET A 113 -4.84 -8.33 -8.12
CA MET A 113 -4.00 -8.99 -7.12
C MET A 113 -2.53 -8.71 -7.42
N LEU A 114 -1.82 -8.19 -6.42
CA LEU A 114 -0.37 -8.16 -6.38
C LEU A 114 0.12 -9.44 -5.72
N ALA A 115 0.95 -10.22 -6.41
CA ALA A 115 1.57 -11.42 -5.86
C ALA A 115 3.10 -11.37 -5.98
N VAL A 116 3.75 -12.21 -5.19
CA VAL A 116 5.20 -12.43 -5.22
C VAL A 116 5.53 -13.87 -5.62
N GLU A 117 6.56 -14.02 -6.43
CA GLU A 117 7.18 -15.31 -6.72
C GLU A 117 8.50 -15.50 -5.96
N ARG A 118 8.96 -16.75 -5.92
CA ARG A 118 10.32 -17.05 -5.48
C ARG A 118 11.32 -16.20 -6.29
N GLY A 119 12.28 -15.60 -5.60
CA GLY A 119 13.23 -14.66 -6.21
C GLY A 119 12.81 -13.18 -6.15
N GLY A 120 11.59 -12.89 -5.68
CA GLY A 120 11.17 -11.53 -5.36
C GLY A 120 10.50 -10.76 -6.50
N ARG A 121 10.14 -11.45 -7.59
CA ARG A 121 9.31 -10.87 -8.65
C ARG A 121 7.93 -10.55 -8.11
N LEU A 122 7.57 -9.27 -8.15
CA LEU A 122 6.24 -8.75 -7.86
C LEU A 122 5.47 -8.62 -9.17
N TYR A 123 4.25 -9.16 -9.22
CA TYR A 123 3.48 -9.22 -10.45
C TYR A 123 1.98 -9.07 -10.22
N ALA A 124 1.28 -8.58 -11.24
CA ALA A 124 -0.18 -8.62 -11.30
C ALA A 124 -0.62 -10.05 -11.70
N VAL A 125 -1.43 -10.70 -10.86
CA VAL A 125 -1.80 -12.11 -11.08
C VAL A 125 -2.55 -12.30 -12.40
N HIS A 126 -3.48 -11.41 -12.71
CA HIS A 126 -4.18 -11.39 -13.99
C HIS A 126 -3.24 -10.86 -15.07
N GLY A 127 -3.07 -11.62 -16.15
CA GLY A 127 -2.11 -11.29 -17.22
C GLY A 127 -0.63 -11.53 -16.89
N GLY A 128 -0.25 -11.66 -15.61
CA GLY A 128 1.09 -12.07 -15.20
C GLY A 128 2.17 -10.98 -15.26
N ALA A 129 1.78 -9.72 -15.54
CA ALA A 129 2.70 -8.61 -15.77
C ALA A 129 3.63 -8.36 -14.56
N THR A 130 4.93 -8.31 -14.82
CA THR A 130 5.93 -7.97 -13.79
C THR A 130 5.84 -6.49 -13.46
N LEU A 131 5.64 -6.18 -12.18
CA LEU A 131 5.56 -4.80 -11.69
C LEU A 131 6.90 -4.33 -11.10
N SER A 132 7.68 -5.25 -10.50
CA SER A 132 8.98 -4.96 -9.90
C SER A 132 9.71 -6.25 -9.51
N ASN A 133 11.02 -6.17 -9.27
CA ASN A 133 11.82 -7.24 -8.67
C ASN A 133 12.21 -6.93 -7.21
N ALA A 134 11.57 -5.93 -6.59
CA ALA A 134 11.91 -5.46 -5.24
C ALA A 134 11.40 -6.37 -4.10
N GLY A 135 10.62 -7.41 -4.39
CA GLY A 135 9.96 -8.25 -3.39
C GLY A 135 10.84 -9.34 -2.78
N THR A 136 12.17 -9.15 -2.71
CA THR A 136 13.07 -10.13 -2.12
C THR A 136 12.82 -10.29 -0.62
N VAL A 137 13.07 -11.49 -0.08
CA VAL A 137 12.92 -11.75 1.35
C VAL A 137 13.82 -10.81 2.15
N GLY A 138 13.26 -10.15 3.16
CA GLY A 138 13.91 -9.15 4.00
C GLY A 138 13.78 -7.70 3.50
N ALA A 139 13.45 -7.47 2.22
CA ALA A 139 13.24 -6.13 1.69
C ALA A 139 11.88 -5.56 2.11
N THR A 140 11.86 -4.26 2.43
CA THR A 140 10.63 -3.50 2.66
C THR A 140 10.24 -2.81 1.35
N VAL A 141 9.00 -3.05 0.91
CA VAL A 141 8.45 -2.49 -0.32
C VAL A 141 7.21 -1.67 -0.01
N ARG A 142 7.14 -0.45 -0.53
CA ARG A 142 5.93 0.38 -0.51
C ARG A 142 5.05 -0.02 -1.69
N VAL A 143 3.78 -0.30 -1.43
CA VAL A 143 2.76 -0.46 -2.46
C VAL A 143 1.67 0.57 -2.26
N ASN A 144 1.23 1.18 -3.36
CA ASN A 144 0.00 1.95 -3.39
C ASN A 144 -0.91 1.40 -4.49
N THR A 145 -2.22 1.42 -4.23
CA THR A 145 -3.21 1.26 -5.30
C THR A 145 -4.13 2.46 -5.29
N VAL A 146 -4.34 3.08 -6.45
CA VAL A 146 -5.34 4.13 -6.65
C VAL A 146 -6.43 3.57 -7.53
N HIS A 147 -7.68 3.64 -7.08
CA HIS A 147 -8.81 3.06 -7.76
C HIS A 147 -9.90 4.13 -7.97
N GLN A 148 -10.06 4.55 -9.21
CA GLN A 148 -11.19 5.37 -9.68
C GLN A 148 -12.28 4.42 -10.18
N VAL A 149 -13.32 4.22 -9.39
CA VAL A 149 -14.39 3.26 -9.72
C VAL A 149 -15.07 3.68 -11.02
N GLY A 150 -15.19 2.76 -11.98
CA GLY A 150 -15.77 3.05 -13.29
C GLY A 150 -14.83 3.73 -14.28
N VAL A 151 -13.56 3.95 -13.92
CA VAL A 151 -12.57 4.58 -14.81
C VAL A 151 -11.31 3.72 -14.89
N GLU A 152 -10.52 3.65 -13.82
CA GLU A 152 -9.24 2.93 -13.85
C GLU A 152 -8.72 2.54 -12.46
N HIS A 153 -7.87 1.52 -12.43
CA HIS A 153 -7.11 1.07 -11.27
C HIS A 153 -5.62 1.11 -11.58
N ARG A 154 -4.86 1.77 -10.72
CA ARG A 154 -3.44 2.00 -10.86
C ARG A 154 -2.68 1.41 -9.69
N THR A 155 -1.55 0.79 -9.98
CA THR A 155 -0.66 0.21 -8.96
C THR A 155 0.72 0.83 -9.03
N TYR A 156 1.22 1.23 -7.86
CA TYR A 156 2.52 1.84 -7.68
C TYR A 156 3.38 0.94 -6.80
N ILE A 157 4.65 0.78 -7.16
CA ILE A 157 5.65 0.11 -6.35
C ILE A 157 6.77 1.10 -6.08
N ASN A 158 7.08 1.32 -4.79
CA ASN A 158 8.06 2.30 -4.34
C ASN A 158 7.82 3.69 -4.95
N GLY A 159 6.56 4.13 -5.00
CA GLY A 159 6.13 5.43 -5.50
C GLY A 159 6.10 5.58 -7.03
N SER A 160 6.59 4.60 -7.79
CA SER A 160 6.53 4.64 -9.26
C SER A 160 5.29 3.93 -9.78
N LEU A 161 4.55 4.53 -10.71
CA LEU A 161 3.45 3.87 -11.42
C LEU A 161 4.01 2.68 -12.21
N LYS A 162 3.43 1.49 -12.01
CA LYS A 162 3.85 0.25 -12.69
C LYS A 162 2.77 -0.35 -13.57
N HIS A 163 1.52 0.02 -13.35
CA HIS A 163 0.41 -0.71 -13.92
C HIS A 163 -0.89 0.07 -13.85
N THR A 164 -1.70 -0.06 -14.91
CA THR A 164 -3.03 0.54 -15.04
C THR A 164 -3.98 -0.43 -15.73
N TYR A 165 -5.23 -0.48 -15.27
CA TYR A 165 -6.34 -1.19 -15.90
C TYR A 165 -7.62 -0.35 -15.92
N ASP A 166 -8.48 -0.58 -16.90
CA ASP A 166 -9.83 0.01 -16.94
C ASP A 166 -10.72 -0.59 -15.84
N SER A 167 -11.26 0.25 -14.97
CA SER A 167 -12.10 -0.20 -13.86
C SER A 167 -13.58 -0.18 -14.21
N PRO A 168 -14.34 -1.27 -13.99
CA PRO A 168 -15.79 -1.21 -14.10
C PRO A 168 -16.42 -0.44 -12.92
N GLY A 169 -17.68 -0.07 -13.07
CA GLY A 169 -18.49 0.40 -11.95
C GLY A 169 -18.77 -0.73 -10.94
N GLY A 170 -19.37 -0.37 -9.80
CA GLY A 170 -19.81 -1.31 -8.78
C GLY A 170 -19.15 -1.11 -7.43
N SER A 171 -19.17 -2.16 -6.63
CA SER A 171 -18.69 -2.16 -5.25
C SER A 171 -17.41 -2.99 -5.11
N PHE A 172 -16.46 -2.46 -4.36
CA PHE A 172 -15.14 -3.03 -4.21
C PHE A 172 -14.67 -2.97 -2.76
N TYR A 173 -13.64 -3.75 -2.45
CA TYR A 173 -12.94 -3.65 -1.18
C TYR A 173 -11.49 -4.05 -1.32
N ASP A 174 -10.66 -3.57 -0.40
CA ASP A 174 -9.26 -3.94 -0.34
C ASP A 174 -9.04 -5.11 0.62
N LYS A 175 -8.10 -5.97 0.26
CA LYS A 175 -7.56 -7.00 1.15
C LYS A 175 -6.04 -6.97 1.14
N PHE A 176 -5.39 -7.21 2.26
CA PHE A 176 -3.95 -7.48 2.25
C PHE A 176 -3.58 -8.54 3.29
N GLY A 177 -2.41 -9.15 3.09
CA GLY A 177 -1.87 -10.17 3.97
C GLY A 177 -1.03 -11.16 3.18
N ALA A 178 -1.29 -12.45 3.39
CA ALA A 178 -0.72 -13.55 2.62
C ALA A 178 -1.85 -14.49 2.17
N TYR A 179 -2.08 -14.58 0.86
CA TYR A 179 -3.05 -15.48 0.27
C TYR A 179 -2.39 -16.32 -0.83
N ARG A 180 -2.56 -17.64 -0.77
CA ARG A 180 -2.05 -18.53 -1.81
C ARG A 180 -2.94 -18.45 -3.04
N THR A 181 -2.40 -17.98 -4.17
CA THR A 181 -3.16 -17.99 -5.42
C THR A 181 -3.29 -19.41 -5.96
N ASN A 182 -4.10 -19.60 -7.00
CA ASN A 182 -4.11 -20.86 -7.76
C ASN A 182 -2.68 -21.23 -8.19
N SER A 183 -2.37 -22.52 -8.03
CA SER A 183 -1.04 -23.15 -8.22
C SER A 183 0.11 -22.57 -7.39
N GLY A 184 -0.17 -21.71 -6.40
CA GLY A 184 0.80 -21.29 -5.41
C GLY A 184 1.15 -22.41 -4.43
N SER A 185 2.28 -22.28 -3.76
CA SER A 185 2.77 -23.29 -2.83
C SER A 185 3.71 -22.70 -1.79
N GLY A 186 4.08 -23.51 -0.81
CA GLY A 186 5.08 -23.17 0.21
C GLY A 186 4.56 -22.23 1.30
N GLN A 187 5.31 -22.20 2.39
CA GLN A 187 5.05 -21.33 3.52
C GLN A 187 5.45 -19.89 3.19
N ALA A 188 4.78 -18.94 3.83
CA ALA A 188 5.10 -17.53 3.72
C ALA A 188 4.84 -16.81 5.04
N THR A 189 5.70 -15.86 5.40
CA THR A 189 5.42 -14.86 6.44
C THR A 189 5.62 -13.47 5.83
N VAL A 190 4.60 -12.64 5.97
CA VAL A 190 4.59 -11.26 5.47
C VAL A 190 4.19 -10.34 6.60
N GLU A 191 5.00 -9.32 6.84
CA GLU A 191 4.73 -8.26 7.81
C GLU A 191 4.33 -7.00 7.07
N TRP A 192 3.26 -6.36 7.52
CA TRP A 192 2.79 -5.09 7.01
C TRP A 192 3.03 -3.96 8.01
N SER A 193 3.20 -2.74 7.51
CA SER A 193 3.34 -1.53 8.33
C SER A 193 2.83 -0.31 7.59
N ASN A 194 2.58 0.77 8.33
CA ASN A 194 2.16 2.08 7.81
C ASN A 194 1.00 1.99 6.80
N VAL A 195 0.00 1.17 7.12
CA VAL A 195 -1.18 0.99 6.28
C VAL A 195 -2.09 2.20 6.40
N ARG A 196 -2.42 2.82 5.26
CA ARG A 196 -3.22 4.04 5.19
C ARG A 196 -4.23 3.99 4.05
N PHE A 197 -5.33 4.70 4.22
CA PHE A 197 -6.40 4.79 3.24
C PHE A 197 -6.84 6.24 3.04
N TRP A 198 -7.24 6.56 1.81
CA TRP A 198 -7.80 7.84 1.45
C TRP A 198 -8.95 7.69 0.47
N ARG A 199 -9.77 8.75 0.38
CA ARG A 199 -10.82 8.88 -0.64
C ARG A 199 -10.85 10.28 -1.28
N LYS A 200 -11.42 10.33 -2.49
CA LYS A 200 -11.95 11.51 -3.16
C LYS A 200 -13.36 11.20 -3.66
#